data_AF-A0A0F9K7Y5-F1
#
_entry.id   AF-A0A0F9K7Y5-F1
#
_cell.length_a   1.000
_cell.length_b   1.000
_cell.length_c   1.000
_cell.angle_alpha   90.00
_cell.angle_beta   90.00
_cell.angle_gamma   90.00
#
_symmetry.space_group_name_H-M   'P 1'
#
loop_
_entity.id
_entity.type
_entity.pdbx_description
1 polymer ?
#
loop_
_entity_poly.entity_id
_entity_poly.type
_entity_poly.pdbx_seq_one_letter_code
_entity_poly.pdbx_strand_id
1 'polypeptide(L)'
;MPKVAYLELMGNESRAYVFEEETGRLVQELSFEFNVGGALSIGLPEDVGETVVSVPLNVLGIRALDIPISDIQSVRDVLPFELEGMVLGDPQEMVIDAVSLASLKEGEGPVPNEKQDQKQRVLAVYMENEKLASLLGSLKNAGIDPRAVTSSELAEMVRGLKSGNSLTDMVAGAINLDESERLELARNESTGEPTVNFRMGRFAYTREEEKTRRMLFLTLALTAALVLAIAGHMFLKASSLSKEAAAIDAKSVGIYLELFPGKKPQTTKGLRYKAEAKVKALRGKAELYREAGVLGLLMGLQDAM
;
A
#
# COMPACT_ATOMS: atom_id res chain seq x y z
N MET A 1 7.18 5.51 22.40
CA MET A 1 7.82 4.65 21.40
C MET A 1 6.85 3.54 21.08
N PRO A 2 6.72 3.12 19.82
CA PRO A 2 5.76 2.06 19.48
C PRO A 2 6.15 0.75 20.20
N LYS A 3 5.14 0.05 20.72
CA LYS A 3 5.30 -1.20 21.44
C LYS A 3 4.58 -2.32 20.70
N VAL A 4 5.16 -3.51 20.76
CA VAL A 4 4.59 -4.74 20.21
C VAL A 4 4.31 -5.69 21.38
N ALA A 5 3.09 -6.23 21.45
CA ALA A 5 2.77 -7.27 22.42
C ALA A 5 2.82 -8.65 21.78
N TYR A 6 3.54 -9.58 22.40
CA TYR A 6 3.58 -10.99 22.06
C TYR A 6 2.74 -11.78 23.05
N LEU A 7 1.72 -12.48 22.56
CA LEU A 7 0.79 -13.27 23.37
C LEU A 7 1.08 -14.75 23.16
N GLU A 8 1.61 -15.41 24.18
CA GLU A 8 1.90 -16.85 24.17
C GLU A 8 0.76 -17.63 24.82
N LEU A 9 0.12 -18.50 24.04
CA LEU A 9 -1.00 -19.32 24.49
C LEU A 9 -0.49 -20.72 24.89
N MET A 10 -0.51 -21.05 26.18
CA MET A 10 -0.02 -22.33 26.71
C MET A 10 -1.16 -23.15 27.36
N GLY A 11 -2.24 -23.38 26.61
CA GLY A 11 -3.42 -24.08 27.13
C GLY A 11 -4.14 -23.22 28.16
N ASN A 12 -4.11 -23.61 29.44
CA ASN A 12 -4.84 -22.92 30.51
C ASN A 12 -4.12 -21.67 31.02
N GLU A 13 -2.78 -21.64 30.91
CA GLU A 13 -1.98 -20.47 31.27
C GLU A 13 -1.53 -19.77 30.00
N SER A 14 -1.62 -18.45 29.94
CA SER A 14 -1.14 -17.66 28.83
C SER A 14 -0.30 -16.49 29.33
N ARG A 15 0.68 -16.09 28.53
CA ARG A 15 1.61 -15.02 28.88
C ARG A 15 1.63 -13.96 27.81
N ALA A 16 1.81 -12.71 28.23
CA ALA A 16 1.92 -11.56 27.36
C ALA A 16 3.24 -10.86 27.66
N TYR A 17 4.05 -10.67 26.64
CA TYR A 17 5.31 -9.94 26.70
C TYR A 17 5.16 -8.67 25.86
N VAL A 18 5.48 -7.51 26.44
CA VAL A 18 5.43 -6.23 25.73
C VAL A 18 6.85 -5.78 25.47
N PHE A 19 7.20 -5.67 24.19
CA PHE A 19 8.50 -5.22 23.73
C PHE A 19 8.42 -3.81 23.14
N GLU A 20 9.50 -3.06 23.28
CA GLU A 20 9.70 -1.82 22.53
C GLU A 20 10.20 -2.14 21.13
N GLU A 21 9.54 -1.62 20.09
CA GLU A 21 9.77 -2.06 18.70
C GLU A 21 11.20 -1.74 18.21
N GLU A 22 11.74 -0.57 18.56
CA GLU A 22 13.06 -0.12 18.08
C GLU A 22 14.23 -0.86 18.75
N THR A 23 14.08 -1.19 20.04
CA THR A 23 15.17 -1.77 20.85
C THR A 23 15.00 -3.27 21.08
N GLY A 24 13.81 -3.82 20.83
CA GLY A 24 13.43 -5.18 21.22
C GLY A 24 13.48 -5.41 22.74
N ARG A 25 13.55 -4.35 23.55
CA ARG A 25 13.67 -4.46 25.00
C ARG A 25 12.32 -4.83 25.60
N LEU A 26 12.33 -5.82 26.50
CA LEU A 26 11.15 -6.15 27.30
C LEU A 26 10.79 -4.97 28.22
N VAL A 27 9.58 -4.46 28.05
CA VAL A 27 9.00 -3.37 28.85
C VAL A 27 8.15 -3.94 29.98
N GLN A 28 7.39 -4.99 29.68
CA GLN A 28 6.43 -5.57 30.63
C GLN A 28 6.16 -7.04 30.34
N GLU A 29 5.97 -7.83 31.39
CA GLU A 29 5.44 -9.19 31.34
C GLU A 29 4.12 -9.24 32.10
N LEU A 30 3.15 -9.96 31.53
CA LEU A 30 1.80 -10.12 32.05
C LEU A 30 1.41 -11.60 31.94
N SER A 31 0.83 -12.17 33.00
CA SER A 31 0.21 -13.50 32.94
C SER A 31 -1.30 -13.34 32.90
N PHE A 32 -1.98 -14.14 32.08
CA PHE A 32 -3.43 -14.11 31.93
C PHE A 32 -3.97 -15.52 31.63
N GLU A 33 -5.25 -15.73 31.89
CA GLU A 33 -5.95 -16.95 31.48
C GLU A 33 -6.61 -16.71 30.12
N PHE A 34 -6.40 -17.64 29.19
CA PHE A 34 -7.06 -17.62 27.89
C PHE A 34 -7.86 -18.88 27.69
N ASN A 35 -9.16 -18.73 27.53
CA ASN A 35 -10.04 -19.80 27.11
C ASN A 35 -10.58 -19.46 25.72
N VAL A 36 -10.35 -20.35 24.75
CA VAL A 36 -10.92 -20.19 23.40
C VAL A 36 -12.46 -20.14 23.53
N GLY A 37 -13.07 -19.06 23.02
CA GLY A 37 -14.51 -18.80 23.17
C GLY A 37 -14.92 -18.09 24.47
N GLY A 38 -14.01 -17.89 25.41
CA GLY A 38 -14.24 -17.15 26.66
C GLY A 38 -14.04 -15.64 26.54
N ALA A 39 -14.44 -14.90 27.57
CA ALA A 39 -14.06 -13.50 27.72
C ALA A 39 -12.57 -13.42 28.04
N LEU A 40 -11.83 -12.64 27.25
CA LEU A 40 -10.41 -12.41 27.45
C LEU A 40 -10.22 -10.97 27.94
N SER A 41 -9.60 -10.82 29.11
CA SER A 41 -9.24 -9.54 29.70
C SER A 41 -7.73 -9.49 29.91
N ILE A 42 -7.00 -9.11 28.87
CA ILE A 42 -5.57 -8.82 28.99
C ILE A 42 -5.45 -7.33 29.27
N GLY A 43 -4.85 -6.96 30.40
CA GLY A 43 -4.52 -5.58 30.74
C GLY A 43 -3.35 -5.04 29.91
N LEU A 44 -3.45 -5.10 28.57
CA LEU A 44 -2.43 -4.56 27.68
C LEU A 44 -2.34 -3.04 27.84
N PRO A 45 -1.12 -2.46 27.81
CA PRO A 45 -0.95 -1.01 27.78
C PRO A 45 -1.67 -0.36 26.59
N GLU A 46 -2.22 0.83 26.78
CA GLU A 46 -2.92 1.58 25.72
C GLU A 46 -2.01 1.96 24.54
N ASP A 47 -0.68 1.95 24.74
CA ASP A 47 0.31 2.30 23.74
C ASP A 47 0.86 1.12 22.92
N VAL A 48 0.26 -0.07 23.07
CA VAL A 48 0.56 -1.22 22.22
C VAL A 48 -0.01 -0.99 20.82
N GLY A 49 0.87 -0.87 19.83
CA GLY A 49 0.51 -0.63 18.43
C GLY A 49 0.13 -1.92 17.72
N GLU A 50 0.96 -2.95 17.88
CA GLU A 50 0.84 -4.24 17.19
C GLU A 50 0.83 -5.39 18.19
N THR A 51 0.16 -6.48 17.79
CA THR A 51 0.11 -7.71 18.59
C THR A 51 0.49 -8.90 17.73
N VAL A 52 1.25 -9.83 18.29
CA VAL A 52 1.62 -11.11 17.68
C VAL A 52 1.16 -12.20 18.64
N VAL A 53 0.60 -13.28 18.12
CA VAL A 53 0.06 -14.38 18.94
C VAL A 53 0.82 -15.65 18.61
N SER A 54 1.30 -16.35 19.63
CA SER A 54 1.89 -17.67 19.55
C SER A 54 0.91 -18.72 20.00
N VAL A 55 0.68 -19.71 19.13
CA VAL A 55 -0.18 -20.87 19.40
C VAL A 55 0.66 -22.10 19.77
N PRO A 56 0.14 -23.00 20.61
CA PRO A 56 0.84 -24.21 20.99
C PRO A 56 0.96 -25.20 19.82
N LEU A 57 1.98 -26.07 19.81
CA LEU A 57 2.18 -27.05 18.73
C LEU A 57 1.03 -28.04 18.59
N ASN A 58 0.31 -28.33 19.66
CA ASN A 58 -0.78 -29.31 19.66
C ASN A 58 -2.00 -28.89 18.82
N VAL A 59 -2.13 -27.61 18.45
CA VAL A 59 -3.16 -27.12 17.52
C VAL A 59 -2.68 -27.08 16.08
N LEU A 60 -1.39 -27.37 15.83
CA LEU A 60 -0.76 -27.34 14.53
C LEU A 60 -0.58 -28.75 13.97
N GLY A 61 -0.82 -28.89 12.67
CA GLY A 61 -0.39 -30.04 11.90
C GLY A 61 0.96 -29.76 11.26
N ILE A 62 1.87 -30.72 11.32
CA ILE A 62 3.25 -30.57 10.84
C ILE A 62 3.64 -31.77 9.99
N ARG A 63 4.21 -31.52 8.81
CA ARG A 63 4.72 -32.54 7.89
C ARG A 63 6.04 -32.09 7.29
N ALA A 64 7.02 -32.99 7.18
CA ALA A 64 8.24 -32.75 6.42
C ALA A 64 8.07 -33.30 5.01
N LEU A 65 8.32 -32.48 3.99
CA LEU A 65 8.17 -32.82 2.58
C LEU A 65 9.46 -32.49 1.81
N ASP A 66 9.77 -33.29 0.80
CA ASP A 66 10.88 -33.01 -0.13
C ASP A 66 10.28 -32.50 -1.44
N ILE A 67 10.39 -31.19 -1.69
CA ILE A 67 9.77 -30.54 -2.84
C ILE A 67 10.88 -30.15 -3.84
N PRO A 68 10.73 -30.46 -5.13
CA PRO A 68 11.71 -30.11 -6.17
C PRO A 68 11.60 -28.62 -6.59
N ILE A 69 11.43 -27.71 -5.63
CA ILE A 69 11.25 -26.28 -5.84
C ILE A 69 12.07 -25.54 -4.79
N SER A 70 12.94 -24.61 -5.21
CA SER A 70 13.81 -23.84 -4.31
C SER A 70 13.14 -22.57 -3.78
N ASP A 71 12.22 -21.98 -4.54
CA ASP A 71 11.53 -20.76 -4.14
C ASP A 71 10.40 -21.06 -3.14
N ILE A 72 10.46 -20.44 -1.96
CA ILE A 72 9.52 -20.72 -0.86
C ILE A 72 8.09 -20.25 -1.17
N GLN A 73 7.91 -19.22 -1.99
CA GLN A 73 6.57 -18.77 -2.39
C GLN A 73 5.93 -19.79 -3.33
N SER A 74 6.70 -20.24 -4.32
CA SER A 74 6.28 -21.32 -5.23
C SER A 74 6.01 -22.63 -4.48
N VAL A 75 6.78 -22.94 -3.43
CA VAL A 75 6.47 -24.05 -2.53
C VAL A 75 5.08 -23.87 -1.91
N ARG A 76 4.79 -22.71 -1.31
CA ARG A 76 3.50 -22.43 -0.66
C ARG A 76 2.32 -22.63 -1.61
N ASP A 77 2.45 -22.27 -2.87
CA ASP A 77 1.41 -22.44 -3.88
C ASP A 77 1.11 -23.92 -4.19
N VAL A 78 2.12 -24.79 -4.05
CA VAL A 78 2.04 -26.22 -4.39
C VAL A 78 1.70 -27.09 -3.17
N LEU A 79 1.99 -26.61 -1.95
CA LEU A 79 1.75 -27.35 -0.70
C LEU A 79 0.33 -27.94 -0.54
N PRO A 80 -0.77 -27.24 -0.88
CA PRO A 80 -2.10 -27.82 -0.71
C PRO A 80 -2.29 -29.10 -1.52
N PHE A 81 -1.66 -29.19 -2.70
CA PHE A 81 -1.71 -30.37 -3.56
C PHE A 81 -0.82 -31.50 -3.03
N GLU A 82 0.38 -31.17 -2.54
CA GLU A 82 1.31 -32.15 -1.95
C GLU A 82 0.78 -32.76 -0.65
N LEU A 83 -0.03 -32.01 0.10
CA LEU A 83 -0.66 -32.47 1.33
C LEU A 83 -1.94 -33.27 1.10
N GLU A 84 -2.45 -33.32 -0.13
CA GLU A 84 -3.66 -34.07 -0.47
C GLU A 84 -3.45 -35.57 -0.19
N GLY A 85 -4.34 -36.14 0.63
CA GLY A 85 -4.21 -37.53 1.10
C GLY A 85 -3.17 -37.76 2.21
N MET A 86 -2.38 -36.75 2.62
CA MET A 86 -1.44 -36.85 3.75
C MET A 86 -1.98 -36.26 5.05
N VAL A 87 -2.97 -35.37 4.94
CA VAL A 87 -3.63 -34.70 6.07
C VAL A 87 -5.04 -35.24 6.28
N LEU A 88 -5.54 -35.13 7.51
CA LEU A 88 -6.92 -35.47 7.82
C LEU A 88 -7.79 -34.25 7.52
N GLY A 89 -8.59 -34.34 6.45
CA GLY A 89 -9.47 -33.25 5.99
C GLY A 89 -9.07 -32.70 4.62
N ASP A 90 -9.75 -31.64 4.20
CA ASP A 90 -9.46 -30.96 2.94
C ASP A 90 -8.36 -29.90 3.17
N PRO A 91 -7.21 -29.96 2.46
CA PRO A 91 -6.18 -28.92 2.51
C PRO A 91 -6.70 -27.50 2.21
N GLN A 92 -7.77 -27.35 1.43
CA GLN A 92 -8.41 -26.06 1.15
C GLN A 92 -9.12 -25.48 2.38
N GLU A 93 -9.48 -26.33 3.35
CA GLU A 93 -10.04 -25.95 4.63
C GLU A 93 -8.95 -25.72 5.70
N MET A 94 -7.71 -25.55 5.28
CA MET A 94 -6.58 -25.29 6.18
C MET A 94 -5.83 -24.03 5.75
N VAL A 95 -5.25 -23.33 6.73
CA VAL A 95 -4.21 -22.33 6.47
C VAL A 95 -2.87 -23.04 6.52
N ILE A 96 -2.13 -22.98 5.43
CA ILE A 96 -0.88 -23.71 5.24
C ILE A 96 0.25 -22.71 5.04
N ASP A 97 1.35 -22.91 5.75
CA ASP A 97 2.62 -22.21 5.57
C ASP A 97 3.77 -23.23 5.47
N ALA A 98 4.92 -22.79 4.98
CA ALA A 98 6.12 -23.61 4.91
C ALA A 98 7.34 -22.91 5.47
N VAL A 99 8.18 -23.72 6.12
CA VAL A 99 9.50 -23.32 6.58
C VAL A 99 10.56 -24.13 5.84
N SER A 100 11.54 -23.43 5.26
CA SER A 100 12.68 -24.08 4.62
C SER A 100 13.60 -24.71 5.68
N LEU A 101 13.80 -26.01 5.57
CA LEU A 101 14.87 -26.73 6.27
C LEU A 101 16.00 -26.82 5.26
N ALA A 102 17.18 -26.26 5.58
CA ALA A 102 18.29 -26.13 4.63
C ALA A 102 18.49 -27.40 3.78
N SER A 103 18.84 -27.23 2.48
CA SER A 103 18.92 -28.36 1.54
C SER A 103 19.76 -29.48 2.14
N LEU A 104 19.25 -30.72 2.08
CA LEU A 104 20.09 -31.89 2.28
C LEU A 104 21.20 -31.83 1.23
N LYS A 105 22.40 -31.40 1.63
CA LYS A 105 23.59 -31.84 0.92
C LYS A 105 23.69 -33.33 1.22
N GLU A 106 23.09 -34.14 0.35
CA GLU A 106 23.37 -35.57 0.33
C GLU A 106 24.89 -35.74 0.37
N GLY A 107 25.33 -36.68 1.21
CA GLY A 107 26.67 -36.75 1.74
C GLY A 107 27.79 -36.77 0.71
N GLU A 108 28.97 -36.45 1.22
CA GLU A 108 30.29 -36.65 0.64
C GLU A 108 30.36 -37.80 -0.38
N GLY A 109 30.38 -37.43 -1.66
CA GLY A 109 30.66 -38.33 -2.77
C GLY A 109 30.60 -37.55 -4.09
N PRO A 110 31.72 -37.32 -4.78
CA PRO A 110 31.68 -36.66 -6.08
C PRO A 110 31.20 -37.67 -7.12
N VAL A 111 29.94 -37.58 -7.53
CA VAL A 111 29.50 -38.07 -8.84
C VAL A 111 29.22 -36.84 -9.71
N PRO A 112 30.19 -36.37 -10.50
CA PRO A 112 29.95 -35.31 -11.46
C PRO A 112 29.23 -35.92 -12.66
N ASN A 113 28.00 -35.46 -12.94
CA ASN A 113 27.37 -35.36 -14.28
C ASN A 113 25.87 -35.68 -14.37
N GLU A 114 25.10 -35.55 -13.30
CA GLU A 114 23.64 -35.36 -13.46
C GLU A 114 23.25 -34.01 -12.89
N LYS A 115 22.42 -33.28 -13.64
CA LYS A 115 21.78 -32.05 -13.17
C LYS A 115 20.94 -32.45 -11.95
N GLN A 116 21.53 -32.34 -10.76
CA GLN A 116 20.83 -32.60 -9.51
C GLN A 116 19.67 -31.62 -9.43
N ASP A 117 18.46 -32.14 -9.59
CA ASP A 117 17.23 -31.51 -9.10
C ASP A 117 17.46 -31.23 -7.62
N GLN A 118 17.75 -29.97 -7.28
CA GLN A 118 17.95 -29.54 -5.91
C GLN A 118 16.61 -29.63 -5.18
N LYS A 119 16.31 -30.82 -4.65
CA LYS A 119 15.15 -31.03 -3.78
C LYS A 119 15.39 -30.28 -2.48
N GLN A 120 14.45 -29.41 -2.14
CA GLN A 120 14.46 -28.69 -0.88
C GLN A 120 13.56 -29.43 0.10
N ARG A 121 14.08 -29.68 1.30
CA ARG A 121 13.27 -30.19 2.39
C ARG A 121 12.54 -29.03 3.05
N VAL A 122 11.23 -29.13 3.17
CA VAL A 122 10.40 -28.11 3.79
C VAL A 122 9.56 -28.72 4.90
N LEU A 123 9.30 -27.90 5.92
CA LEU A 123 8.34 -28.20 6.95
C LEU A 123 7.03 -27.50 6.59
N ALA A 124 6.05 -28.28 6.12
CA ALA A 124 4.70 -27.80 5.93
C ALA A 124 3.99 -27.76 7.29
N VAL A 125 3.46 -26.60 7.64
CA VAL A 125 2.76 -26.35 8.89
C VAL A 125 1.37 -25.84 8.55
N TYR A 126 0.35 -26.45 9.15
CA TYR A 126 -1.03 -26.12 8.84
C TYR A 126 -1.91 -26.05 10.08
N MET A 127 -2.95 -25.22 10.01
CA MET A 127 -3.99 -25.09 11.02
C MET A 127 -5.35 -25.11 10.34
N GLU A 128 -6.32 -25.78 10.95
CA GLU A 128 -7.71 -25.76 10.47
C GLU A 128 -8.26 -24.34 10.49
N ASN A 129 -8.96 -24.01 9.40
CA ASN A 129 -9.62 -22.74 9.20
C ASN A 129 -10.59 -22.36 10.32
N GLU A 130 -11.35 -23.32 10.84
CA GLU A 130 -12.33 -23.10 11.91
C GLU A 130 -11.64 -22.74 13.23
N LYS A 131 -10.55 -23.43 13.57
CA LYS A 131 -9.75 -23.18 14.78
C LYS A 131 -9.16 -21.79 14.76
N LEU A 132 -8.56 -21.39 13.63
CA LEU A 132 -8.00 -20.04 13.47
C LEU A 132 -9.09 -18.96 13.53
N ALA A 133 -10.23 -19.18 12.88
CA ALA A 133 -11.35 -18.25 12.91
C ALA A 133 -11.90 -18.06 14.34
N SER A 134 -12.02 -19.15 15.09
CA SER A 134 -12.46 -19.13 16.48
C SER A 134 -11.47 -18.35 17.36
N LEU A 135 -10.17 -18.64 17.23
CA LEU A 135 -9.09 -17.94 17.93
C LEU A 135 -9.12 -16.42 17.65
N LEU A 136 -9.13 -16.03 16.37
CA LEU A 136 -9.18 -14.63 15.97
C LEU A 136 -10.48 -13.95 16.41
N GLY A 137 -11.60 -14.67 16.41
CA GLY A 137 -12.87 -14.19 16.93
C GLY A 137 -12.80 -13.87 18.43
N SER A 138 -12.20 -14.77 19.23
CA SER A 138 -11.99 -14.56 20.67
C SER A 138 -11.08 -13.36 20.94
N LEU A 139 -9.97 -13.24 20.21
CA LEU A 139 -9.06 -12.11 20.33
C LEU A 139 -9.74 -10.79 19.94
N LYS A 140 -10.50 -10.79 18.84
CA LYS A 140 -11.23 -9.61 18.37
C LYS A 140 -12.28 -9.15 19.38
N ASN A 141 -12.96 -10.06 20.05
CA ASN A 141 -13.91 -9.72 21.12
C ASN A 141 -13.22 -9.07 22.33
N ALA A 142 -11.93 -9.35 22.53
CA ALA A 142 -11.10 -8.67 23.52
C ALA A 142 -10.49 -7.35 23.02
N GLY A 143 -10.83 -6.92 21.79
CA GLY A 143 -10.24 -5.74 21.15
C GLY A 143 -8.83 -5.96 20.60
N ILE A 144 -8.38 -7.20 20.50
CA ILE A 144 -7.04 -7.58 20.02
C ILE A 144 -7.15 -8.06 18.58
N ASP A 145 -6.35 -7.47 17.70
CA ASP A 145 -6.22 -7.90 16.30
C ASP A 145 -4.74 -8.18 16.01
N PRO A 146 -4.33 -9.46 15.98
CA PRO A 146 -2.93 -9.81 15.79
C PRO A 146 -2.48 -9.57 14.35
N ARG A 147 -1.30 -8.98 14.21
CA ARG A 147 -0.58 -8.84 12.93
C ARG A 147 -0.16 -10.21 12.38
N ALA A 148 0.33 -11.07 13.27
CA ALA A 148 0.78 -12.41 12.94
C ALA A 148 0.30 -13.43 13.97
N VAL A 149 0.04 -14.66 13.50
CA VAL A 149 -0.19 -15.82 14.34
C VAL A 149 0.92 -16.82 14.02
N THR A 150 1.76 -17.12 15.01
CA THR A 150 2.99 -17.94 14.91
C THR A 150 3.01 -18.99 16.02
N SER A 151 4.13 -19.68 16.25
CA SER A 151 4.35 -20.59 17.37
C SER A 151 5.80 -20.57 17.85
N SER A 152 6.03 -20.22 19.11
CA SER A 152 7.34 -20.21 19.79
C SER A 152 7.96 -21.60 19.82
N GLU A 153 7.16 -22.60 20.17
CA GLU A 153 7.55 -24.01 20.19
C GLU A 153 7.98 -24.50 18.79
N LEU A 154 7.29 -24.06 17.72
CA LEU A 154 7.68 -24.36 16.34
C LEU A 154 8.97 -23.66 15.94
N ALA A 155 9.17 -22.41 16.34
CA ALA A 155 10.41 -21.67 16.09
C ALA A 155 11.61 -22.39 16.70
N GLU A 156 11.46 -22.91 17.93
CA GLU A 156 12.48 -23.73 18.56
C GLU A 156 12.74 -25.04 17.80
N MET A 157 11.67 -25.73 17.41
CA MET A 157 11.78 -26.96 16.64
C MET A 157 12.53 -26.73 15.31
N VAL A 158 12.24 -25.63 14.62
CA VAL A 158 12.93 -25.25 13.38
C VAL A 158 14.40 -24.92 13.64
N ARG A 159 14.72 -24.21 14.73
CA ARG A 159 16.09 -23.91 15.17
C ARG A 159 16.88 -25.21 15.41
N GLY A 160 16.26 -26.18 16.07
CA GLY A 160 16.82 -27.51 16.31
C GLY A 160 17.10 -28.27 15.01
N LEU A 161 16.16 -28.25 14.05
CA LEU A 161 16.33 -28.93 12.74
C LEU A 161 17.47 -28.33 11.93
N LYS A 162 17.56 -27.00 11.89
CA LYS A 162 18.65 -26.31 11.19
C LYS A 162 20.01 -26.61 11.83
N SER A 163 20.03 -26.96 13.11
CA SER A 163 21.23 -27.36 13.85
C SER A 163 21.59 -28.84 13.69
N GLY A 164 20.79 -29.64 12.97
CA GLY A 164 21.07 -31.05 12.68
C GLY A 164 20.34 -32.07 13.57
N ASN A 165 19.43 -31.64 14.45
CA ASN A 165 18.65 -32.56 15.28
C ASN A 165 17.60 -33.31 14.45
N SER A 166 17.24 -34.54 14.85
CA SER A 166 16.16 -35.28 14.19
C SER A 166 14.78 -34.77 14.62
N LEU A 167 13.81 -34.75 13.70
CA LEU A 167 12.39 -34.46 14.00
C LEU A 167 11.84 -35.37 15.09
N THR A 168 12.26 -36.64 15.12
CA THR A 168 11.78 -37.63 16.10
C THR A 168 12.16 -37.25 17.52
N ASP A 169 13.35 -36.69 17.70
CA ASP A 169 13.91 -36.41 19.02
C ASP A 169 13.27 -35.16 19.63
N MET A 170 12.84 -34.22 18.78
CA MET A 170 12.17 -32.99 19.20
C MET A 170 10.66 -33.14 19.38
N VAL A 171 10.00 -34.04 18.64
CA VAL A 171 8.57 -34.34 18.86
C VAL A 171 8.39 -35.25 20.08
N ALA A 172 9.34 -36.15 20.33
CA ALA A 172 9.32 -37.04 21.50
C ALA A 172 9.83 -36.34 22.78
N GLY A 173 10.75 -35.39 22.66
CA GLY A 173 11.12 -34.50 23.75
C GLY A 173 10.01 -33.47 23.96
N ALA A 174 9.41 -33.41 25.14
CA ALA A 174 8.60 -32.24 25.49
C ALA A 174 9.50 -31.01 25.32
N ILE A 175 9.17 -30.12 24.37
CA ILE A 175 9.93 -28.89 24.15
C ILE A 175 9.83 -28.07 25.43
N ASN A 176 10.85 -28.17 26.26
CA ASN A 176 10.91 -27.51 27.56
C ASN A 176 11.78 -26.28 27.39
N LEU A 177 11.16 -25.20 26.92
CA LEU A 177 11.82 -23.91 26.78
C LEU A 177 12.10 -23.35 28.17
N ASP A 178 13.36 -23.01 28.42
CA ASP A 178 13.68 -22.20 29.58
C ASP A 178 13.09 -20.78 29.42
N GLU A 179 13.01 -20.04 30.53
CA GLU A 179 12.42 -18.70 30.52
C GLU A 179 13.22 -17.70 29.65
N SER A 180 14.54 -17.86 29.58
CA SER A 180 15.41 -17.00 28.76
C SER A 180 15.20 -17.25 27.27
N GLU A 181 15.13 -18.52 26.87
CA GLU A 181 14.86 -18.96 25.51
C GLU A 181 13.47 -18.52 25.05
N ARG A 182 12.44 -18.64 25.91
CA ARG A 182 11.10 -18.10 25.60
C ARG A 182 11.14 -16.62 25.32
N LEU A 183 11.81 -15.83 26.16
CA LEU A 183 11.91 -14.38 25.97
C LEU A 183 12.63 -14.03 24.67
N GLU A 184 13.69 -14.76 24.34
CA GLU A 184 14.40 -14.57 23.07
C GLU A 184 13.54 -14.92 21.86
N LEU A 185 12.83 -16.05 21.89
CA LEU A 185 11.91 -16.45 20.83
C LEU A 185 10.75 -15.46 20.68
N ALA A 186 10.11 -15.08 21.79
CA ALA A 186 9.04 -14.08 21.82
C ALA A 186 9.50 -12.74 21.23
N ARG A 187 10.71 -12.30 21.56
CA ARG A 187 11.31 -11.10 20.97
C ARG A 187 11.50 -11.27 19.46
N ASN A 188 12.16 -12.35 19.03
CA ASN A 188 12.48 -12.56 17.62
C ASN A 188 11.21 -12.68 16.76
N GLU A 189 10.21 -13.40 17.24
CA GLU A 189 8.93 -13.58 16.54
C GLU A 189 8.04 -12.32 16.55
N SER A 190 8.19 -11.43 17.54
CA SER A 190 7.42 -10.18 17.61
C SER A 190 8.03 -9.03 16.81
N THR A 191 9.35 -8.86 16.86
CA THR A 191 10.04 -7.75 16.17
C THR A 191 10.51 -8.12 14.76
N GLY A 192 10.69 -9.41 14.49
CA GLY A 192 11.22 -9.92 13.22
C GLY A 192 10.17 -10.47 12.26
N GLU A 193 10.65 -11.23 11.26
CA GLU A 193 9.78 -12.09 10.45
C GLU A 193 9.45 -13.34 11.26
N PRO A 194 8.17 -13.64 11.50
CA PRO A 194 7.79 -14.82 12.26
C PRO A 194 8.14 -16.09 11.49
N THR A 195 8.49 -17.16 12.22
CA THR A 195 8.88 -18.45 11.61
C THR A 195 7.78 -18.99 10.71
N VAL A 196 6.52 -18.87 11.13
CA VAL A 196 5.33 -19.09 10.31
C VAL A 196 4.32 -18.00 10.57
N ASN A 197 3.46 -17.72 9.59
CA ASN A 197 2.35 -16.79 9.78
C ASN A 197 1.04 -17.36 9.27
N PHE A 198 0.08 -17.59 10.18
CA PHE A 198 -1.27 -18.02 9.80
C PHE A 198 -2.20 -16.86 9.44
N ARG A 199 -1.78 -15.59 9.58
CA ARG A 199 -2.54 -14.42 9.09
C ARG A 199 -2.37 -14.23 7.59
N MET A 200 -2.73 -15.25 6.81
CA MET A 200 -2.64 -15.26 5.34
C MET A 200 -4.01 -15.51 4.68
N GLY A 201 -4.08 -15.22 3.38
CA GLY A 201 -5.27 -15.46 2.56
C GLY A 201 -6.51 -14.76 3.12
N ARG A 202 -7.56 -15.55 3.38
CA ARG A 202 -8.83 -15.04 3.95
C ARG A 202 -8.72 -14.50 5.38
N PHE A 203 -7.62 -14.81 6.08
CA PHE A 203 -7.29 -14.30 7.41
C PHE A 203 -6.13 -13.31 7.36
N ALA A 204 -5.89 -12.65 6.24
CA ALA A 204 -4.91 -11.56 6.16
C ALA A 204 -5.21 -10.45 7.19
N TYR A 205 -4.16 -9.78 7.62
CA TYR A 205 -4.26 -8.64 8.54
C TYR A 205 -4.80 -7.41 7.82
N THR A 206 -6.04 -6.99 8.14
CA THR A 206 -6.75 -5.93 7.40
C THR A 206 -6.64 -4.54 8.03
N ARG A 207 -6.07 -4.42 9.23
CA ARG A 207 -6.06 -3.13 9.97
C ARG A 207 -5.24 -2.05 9.26
N GLU A 208 -4.15 -2.43 8.58
CA GLU A 208 -3.37 -1.51 7.76
C GLU A 208 -4.06 -1.13 6.46
N GLU A 209 -4.78 -2.08 5.84
CA GLU A 209 -5.54 -1.82 4.62
C GLU A 209 -6.66 -0.81 4.87
N GLU A 210 -7.34 -0.87 6.01
CA GLU A 210 -8.37 0.11 6.38
C GLU A 210 -7.80 1.50 6.62
N LYS A 211 -6.66 1.62 7.30
CA LYS A 211 -5.96 2.90 7.49
C LYS A 211 -5.54 3.48 6.13
N THR A 212 -4.96 2.64 5.27
CA THR A 212 -4.51 3.03 3.93
C THR A 212 -5.68 3.48 3.07
N ARG A 213 -6.80 2.75 3.09
CA ARG A 213 -8.02 3.12 2.36
C ARG A 213 -8.59 4.45 2.81
N ARG A 214 -8.60 4.73 4.13
CA ARG A 214 -9.03 6.05 4.65
C ARG A 214 -8.10 7.18 4.20
N MET A 215 -6.78 6.96 4.24
CA MET A 215 -5.81 7.94 3.75
C MET A 215 -5.94 8.15 2.23
N LEU A 216 -6.20 7.10 1.46
CA LEU A 216 -6.48 7.20 0.02
C LEU A 216 -7.76 8.00 -0.27
N PHE A 217 -8.84 7.77 0.48
CA PHE A 217 -10.04 8.59 0.33
C PHE A 217 -9.82 10.06 0.71
N LEU A 218 -9.05 10.33 1.76
CA LEU A 218 -8.72 11.69 2.17
C LEU A 218 -7.88 12.41 1.10
N THR A 219 -6.85 11.74 0.58
CA THR A 219 -6.00 12.29 -0.48
C THR A 219 -6.80 12.52 -1.75
N LEU A 220 -7.66 11.57 -2.17
CA LEU A 220 -8.54 11.74 -3.32
C LEU A 220 -9.50 12.93 -3.14
N ALA A 221 -10.09 13.09 -1.96
CA ALA A 221 -10.97 14.22 -1.64
C ALA A 221 -10.22 15.55 -1.70
N LEU A 222 -9.00 15.61 -1.16
CA LEU A 222 -8.14 16.81 -1.22
C LEU A 222 -7.75 17.16 -2.65
N THR A 223 -7.38 16.18 -3.47
CA THR A 223 -7.05 16.40 -4.89
C THR A 223 -8.27 16.89 -5.67
N ALA A 224 -9.45 16.31 -5.44
CA ALA A 224 -10.69 16.76 -6.08
C ALA A 224 -11.04 18.20 -5.69
N ALA A 225 -10.90 18.57 -4.41
CA ALA A 225 -11.11 19.93 -3.94
C ALA A 225 -10.13 20.92 -4.59
N LEU A 226 -8.87 20.54 -4.76
CA LEU A 226 -7.86 21.35 -5.44
C LEU A 226 -8.22 21.59 -6.91
N VAL A 227 -8.64 20.55 -7.64
CA VAL A 227 -9.07 20.67 -9.05
C VAL A 227 -10.28 21.61 -9.16
N LEU A 228 -11.25 21.51 -8.25
CA LEU A 228 -12.40 22.40 -8.21
C LEU A 228 -12.01 23.85 -7.91
N ALA A 229 -11.06 24.08 -7.01
CA ALA A 229 -10.55 25.41 -6.70
C ALA A 229 -9.84 26.05 -7.92
N ILE A 230 -9.03 25.28 -8.64
CA ILE A 230 -8.35 25.72 -9.87
C ILE A 230 -9.38 26.05 -10.95
N ALA A 231 -10.36 25.16 -11.17
CA ALA A 231 -11.42 25.36 -12.15
C ALA A 231 -12.27 26.60 -11.81
N GLY A 232 -12.61 26.79 -10.53
CA GLY A 232 -13.31 27.98 -10.04
C GLY A 232 -12.53 29.26 -10.28
N HIS A 233 -11.22 29.25 -9.99
CA HIS A 233 -10.35 30.41 -10.26
C HIS A 233 -10.27 30.73 -11.76
N MET A 234 -10.12 29.72 -12.62
CA MET A 234 -10.11 29.92 -14.07
C MET A 234 -11.44 30.46 -14.59
N PHE A 235 -12.57 29.98 -14.05
CA PHE A 235 -13.90 30.47 -14.42
C PHE A 235 -14.10 31.94 -14.03
N LEU A 236 -13.72 32.33 -12.82
CA LEU A 236 -13.79 33.73 -12.38
C LEU A 236 -12.94 34.64 -13.27
N LYS A 237 -11.71 34.21 -13.62
CA LYS A 237 -10.80 34.96 -14.50
C LYS A 237 -11.33 35.06 -15.93
N ALA A 238 -11.92 34.00 -16.46
CA ALA A 238 -12.55 34.02 -17.78
C ALA A 238 -13.76 34.98 -17.80
N SER A 239 -14.55 34.99 -16.74
CA SER A 239 -15.69 35.91 -16.58
C SER A 239 -15.23 37.37 -16.47
N SER A 240 -14.18 37.66 -15.69
CA SER A 240 -13.64 39.01 -15.57
C SER A 240 -13.07 39.51 -16.91
N LEU A 241 -12.30 38.68 -17.61
CA LEU A 241 -11.78 38.97 -18.95
C LEU A 241 -12.90 39.23 -19.95
N SER A 242 -13.99 38.46 -19.91
CA SER A 242 -15.15 38.67 -20.77
C SER A 242 -15.85 40.00 -20.47
N LYS A 243 -15.95 40.39 -19.20
CA LYS A 243 -16.52 41.69 -18.80
C LYS A 243 -15.64 42.86 -19.23
N GLU A 244 -14.33 42.74 -19.04
CA GLU A 244 -13.36 43.75 -19.50
C GLU A 244 -13.38 43.90 -21.02
N ALA A 245 -13.43 42.80 -21.77
CA ALA A 245 -13.55 42.82 -23.22
C ALA A 245 -14.82 43.54 -23.69
N ALA A 246 -15.97 43.25 -23.06
CA ALA A 246 -17.23 43.92 -23.36
C ALA A 246 -17.18 45.43 -23.03
N ALA A 247 -16.53 45.81 -21.93
CA ALA A 247 -16.36 47.22 -21.55
C ALA A 247 -15.46 47.98 -22.54
N ILE A 248 -14.36 47.36 -22.99
CA ILE A 248 -13.48 47.92 -24.03
C ILE A 248 -14.24 48.08 -25.35
N ASP A 249 -15.06 47.10 -25.72
CA ASP A 249 -15.87 47.13 -26.92
C ASP A 249 -16.89 48.28 -26.88
N ALA A 250 -17.60 48.44 -25.75
CA ALA A 250 -18.53 49.55 -25.54
C ALA A 250 -17.84 50.92 -25.64
N LYS A 251 -16.65 51.06 -25.02
CA LYS A 251 -15.85 52.29 -25.09
C LYS A 251 -15.39 52.60 -26.51
N SER A 252 -15.00 51.58 -27.28
CA SER A 252 -14.57 51.72 -28.68
C SER A 252 -15.70 52.21 -29.58
N VAL A 253 -16.92 51.69 -29.38
CA VAL A 253 -18.12 52.15 -30.10
C VAL A 253 -18.44 53.60 -29.74
N GLY A 254 -18.34 53.97 -28.46
CA GLY A 254 -18.55 55.35 -27.99
C GLY A 254 -17.62 56.34 -28.69
N ILE A 255 -16.31 56.08 -28.66
CA ILE A 255 -15.29 56.91 -29.34
C ILE A 255 -15.57 57.02 -30.84
N TYR A 256 -15.99 55.92 -31.50
CA TYR A 256 -16.30 55.96 -32.93
C TYR A 256 -17.49 56.87 -33.26
N LEU A 257 -18.55 56.82 -32.44
CA LEU A 257 -19.74 57.65 -32.64
C LEU A 257 -19.45 59.13 -32.38
N GLU A 258 -18.57 59.46 -31.43
CA GLU A 258 -18.06 60.82 -31.23
C GLU A 258 -17.29 61.34 -32.45
N LEU A 259 -16.43 60.50 -33.04
CA LEU A 259 -15.64 60.87 -34.23
C LEU A 259 -16.46 60.95 -35.52
N PHE A 260 -17.58 60.22 -35.62
CA PHE A 260 -18.41 60.13 -36.84
C PHE A 260 -19.90 60.28 -36.52
N PRO A 261 -20.37 61.49 -36.13
CA PRO A 261 -21.77 61.73 -35.82
C PRO A 261 -22.69 61.43 -37.01
N GLY A 262 -23.82 60.77 -36.77
CA GLY A 262 -24.83 60.42 -37.78
C GLY A 262 -24.66 59.07 -38.49
N LYS A 263 -23.63 58.28 -38.16
CA LYS A 263 -23.45 56.92 -38.71
C LYS A 263 -23.93 55.85 -37.72
N LYS A 264 -24.61 54.81 -38.23
CA LYS A 264 -25.05 53.68 -37.39
C LYS A 264 -23.85 52.88 -36.86
N PRO A 265 -23.83 52.50 -35.57
CA PRO A 265 -22.76 51.70 -35.01
C PRO A 265 -22.72 50.32 -35.67
N GLN A 266 -21.54 49.92 -36.14
CA GLN A 266 -21.28 48.52 -36.53
C GLN A 266 -20.63 47.80 -35.36
N THR A 267 -20.83 46.48 -35.26
CA THR A 267 -20.16 45.62 -34.28
C THR A 267 -18.64 45.87 -34.23
N THR A 268 -18.04 45.79 -33.05
CA THR A 268 -16.61 46.04 -32.78
C THR A 268 -15.65 45.25 -33.68
N LYS A 269 -15.96 44.00 -34.03
CA LYS A 269 -15.20 43.23 -35.05
C LYS A 269 -15.17 43.93 -36.41
N GLY A 270 -16.30 44.51 -36.84
CA GLY A 270 -16.41 45.25 -38.10
C GLY A 270 -15.71 46.61 -38.06
N LEU A 271 -15.66 47.26 -36.88
CA LEU A 271 -14.91 48.51 -36.66
C LEU A 271 -13.40 48.30 -36.82
N ARG A 272 -12.83 47.26 -36.19
CA ARG A 272 -11.40 46.94 -36.35
C ARG A 272 -11.05 46.63 -37.79
N TYR A 273 -11.84 45.80 -38.47
CA TYR A 273 -11.61 45.44 -39.87
C TYR A 273 -11.66 46.66 -40.81
N LYS A 274 -12.59 47.59 -40.58
CA LYS A 274 -12.68 48.84 -41.38
C LYS A 274 -11.60 49.85 -41.03
N ALA A 275 -11.17 49.93 -39.77
CA ALA A 275 -10.07 50.78 -39.36
C ALA A 275 -8.76 50.29 -39.99
N GLU A 276 -8.47 48.99 -39.93
CA GLU A 276 -7.32 48.38 -40.61
C GLU A 276 -7.40 48.57 -42.13
N ALA A 277 -8.57 48.37 -42.74
CA ALA A 277 -8.74 48.61 -44.18
C ALA A 277 -8.50 50.08 -44.55
N LYS A 278 -8.97 51.05 -43.75
CA LYS A 278 -8.73 52.47 -43.99
C LYS A 278 -7.27 52.85 -43.76
N VAL A 279 -6.62 52.34 -42.72
CA VAL A 279 -5.19 52.58 -42.49
C VAL A 279 -4.37 52.00 -43.64
N LYS A 280 -4.69 50.80 -44.13
CA LYS A 280 -4.04 50.20 -45.29
C LYS A 280 -4.28 51.00 -46.56
N ALA A 281 -5.50 51.50 -46.78
CA ALA A 281 -5.80 52.37 -47.93
C ALA A 281 -5.07 53.73 -47.85
N LEU A 282 -4.99 54.33 -46.66
CA LEU A 282 -4.25 55.58 -46.45
C LEU A 282 -2.75 55.39 -46.61
N ARG A 283 -2.21 54.24 -46.18
CA ARG A 283 -0.80 53.89 -46.36
C ARG A 283 -0.44 53.68 -47.83
N GLY A 284 -1.29 52.97 -48.59
CA GLY A 284 -1.13 52.84 -50.04
C GLY A 284 -1.22 54.19 -50.76
N LYS A 285 -2.11 55.10 -50.32
CA LYS A 285 -2.13 56.48 -50.83
C LYS A 285 -0.87 57.25 -50.47
N ALA A 286 -0.37 57.12 -49.25
CA ALA A 286 0.87 57.79 -48.82
C ALA A 286 2.11 57.25 -49.57
N GLU A 287 2.14 55.97 -49.93
CA GLU A 287 3.17 55.38 -50.80
C GLU A 287 3.08 55.94 -52.22
N LEU A 288 1.87 56.06 -52.79
CA LEU A 288 1.66 56.75 -54.07
C LEU A 288 2.11 58.22 -54.05
N TYR A 289 1.88 58.94 -52.94
CA TYR A 289 2.35 60.32 -52.77
C TYR A 289 3.87 60.42 -52.54
N ARG A 290 4.51 59.36 -52.01
CA ARG A 290 5.97 59.29 -51.88
C ARG A 290 6.65 59.03 -53.22
N GLU A 291 6.09 58.17 -54.05
CA GLU A 291 6.61 57.87 -55.39
C GLU A 291 6.36 58.99 -56.41
N ALA A 292 5.27 59.75 -56.26
CA ALA A 292 4.94 60.85 -57.18
C ALA A 292 5.89 62.08 -57.09
N GLY A 293 6.76 62.14 -56.08
CA GLY A 293 7.67 63.27 -55.86
C GLY A 293 6.95 64.62 -55.67
N VAL A 294 7.71 65.64 -55.23
CA VAL A 294 7.18 66.98 -54.93
C VAL A 294 6.45 67.62 -56.14
N LEU A 295 6.78 67.20 -57.37
CA LEU A 295 6.13 67.68 -58.60
C LEU A 295 4.67 67.21 -58.76
N GLY A 296 4.35 65.96 -58.37
CA GLY A 296 2.98 65.43 -58.47
C GLY A 296 2.01 66.09 -57.48
N LEU A 297 2.53 66.51 -56.31
CA LEU A 297 1.75 67.25 -55.31
C LEU A 297 1.42 68.68 -55.76
N LEU A 298 2.29 69.33 -56.54
CA LEU A 298 2.02 70.65 -57.10
C LEU A 298 1.01 70.62 -58.24
N MET A 299 1.03 69.59 -59.09
CA MET A 299 0.02 69.44 -60.15
C MET A 299 -1.37 69.11 -59.59
N GLY A 300 -1.47 68.27 -58.55
CA GLY A 300 -2.76 67.94 -57.94
C GLY A 300 -3.43 69.12 -57.20
N LEU A 301 -2.67 70.13 -56.76
CA LEU A 301 -3.22 71.34 -56.14
C LEU A 301 -3.72 72.36 -57.18
N GLN A 302 -3.25 72.26 -58.43
CA GLN A 302 -3.70 73.09 -59.54
C GLN A 302 -5.06 72.66 -60.08
N ASP A 303 -5.40 71.37 -59.96
CA ASP A 303 -6.72 70.84 -60.36
C ASP A 303 -7.80 71.01 -59.27
N ALA A 304 -7.43 71.45 -58.05
CA ALA A 304 -8.33 71.62 -56.91
C ALA A 304 -8.65 73.10 -56.58
N MET A 305 -8.15 74.06 -57.37
CA MET A 305 -8.58 75.46 -57.42
C MET A 305 -9.40 75.71 -58.67
#